data_AF-A0A9P3EZN5-F1
#
_entry.id   AF-A0A9P3EZN5-F1
#
_cell.length_a   1.000
_cell.length_b   1.000
_cell.length_c   1.000
_cell.angle_alpha   90.00
_cell.angle_beta   90.00
_cell.angle_gamma   90.00
#
_symmetry.space_group_name_H-M   'P 1'
#
loop_
_entity.id
_entity.type
_entity.pdbx_description
1 polymer ?
#
loop_
_entity_poly.entity_id
_entity_poly.type
_entity_poly.pdbx_seq_one_letter_code
_entity_poly.pdbx_strand_id
1 'polypeptide(L)'
;MGLHEGYEVNLCVSSRPLNYFRDKFKGCPSLAMQHLTQPDIDHYIEVRLGSSEAIKEIKSLEEEAVEQLIFDLKSKAQGVFLWVILVVDQLLLTCRDEPHMKAVRRVFDSLPEDLAKPYDAIQQQTGLERLVGTSKLYQLLMEWKRFSNHQMESTFLWLAAIYDINQPQYPTPEKELLMVKITKPLVEGHTRGILQVLSPVSYGKPATIDFLHKTAYEWIQQPDNWRRIIACGPPNYHRDSSRVRSRILQMLARKLVSIIDKLNEKHLKFKTGSSTPVQNSTQRSLTWAAAWGCHAYLQGKLDLSGTISQTTHEKHRFFFPSRKVRDVDVKSSLLEAAIFDFDQFGTGPLDAWSATQRLKTIKVLLLRGARIERYMLERLKTQQTGNSLYAQLLLEMAKDRDVLANFDAKVEATYPESAVSWESAC
;
A
#
# COMPACT_ATOMS: atom_id res chain seq x y z
N MET A 1 25.30 -22.23 -18.69
CA MET A 1 26.62 -21.69 -18.29
C MET A 1 26.39 -20.32 -17.68
N GLY A 2 26.72 -19.96 -16.45
CA GLY A 2 27.29 -20.67 -15.29
C GLY A 2 27.29 -19.63 -14.16
N LEU A 3 26.51 -19.86 -13.10
CA LEU A 3 26.46 -19.01 -11.89
C LEU A 3 26.85 -19.80 -10.63
N HIS A 4 27.32 -21.05 -10.77
CA HIS A 4 27.42 -22.00 -9.66
C HIS A 4 28.85 -22.38 -9.24
N GLU A 5 29.91 -21.88 -9.87
CA GLU A 5 31.28 -22.33 -9.54
C GLU A 5 32.01 -21.50 -8.47
N GLY A 6 31.29 -20.83 -7.56
CA GLY A 6 31.98 -20.09 -6.48
C GLY A 6 31.16 -19.68 -5.25
N TYR A 7 29.87 -20.00 -5.19
CA TYR A 7 29.02 -19.63 -4.05
C TYR A 7 28.25 -20.84 -3.52
N GLU A 8 28.49 -21.21 -2.27
CA GLU A 8 27.62 -22.11 -1.53
C GLU A 8 26.34 -21.35 -1.15
N VAL A 9 25.25 -21.63 -1.87
CA VAL A 9 23.96 -20.99 -1.63
C VAL A 9 23.14 -21.85 -0.66
N ASN A 10 22.88 -21.33 0.53
CA ASN A 10 21.94 -21.92 1.48
C ASN A 10 20.54 -21.35 1.27
N LEU A 11 19.52 -22.22 1.18
CA LEU A 11 18.13 -21.86 0.97
C LEU A 11 17.30 -22.21 2.21
N CYS A 12 16.63 -21.21 2.78
CA CYS A 12 15.63 -21.39 3.84
C CYS A 12 14.24 -21.14 3.25
N VAL A 13 13.37 -22.15 3.30
CA VAL A 13 12.03 -22.11 2.70
C VAL A 13 10.99 -22.36 3.78
N SER A 14 9.97 -21.50 3.85
CA SER A 14 8.85 -21.65 4.77
C SER A 14 7.57 -22.00 4.01
N SER A 15 6.77 -22.91 4.56
CA SER A 15 5.48 -23.30 4.00
C SER A 15 4.52 -23.77 5.09
N ARG A 16 3.21 -23.82 4.81
CA ARG A 16 2.26 -24.58 5.64
C ARG A 16 2.55 -26.08 5.48
N PRO A 17 2.23 -26.94 6.46
CA PRO A 17 2.51 -28.38 6.42
C PRO A 17 1.57 -29.15 5.45
N LEU A 18 1.45 -28.66 4.22
CA LEU A 18 0.70 -29.32 3.15
C LEU A 18 1.47 -30.56 2.71
N ASN A 19 0.74 -31.65 2.45
CA ASN A 19 1.31 -32.94 2.02
C ASN A 19 2.30 -32.77 0.86
N TYR A 20 1.96 -31.90 -0.11
CA TYR A 20 2.82 -31.59 -1.25
C TYR A 20 4.24 -31.14 -0.86
N PHE A 21 4.36 -30.19 0.09
CA PHE A 21 5.67 -29.70 0.53
C PHE A 21 6.38 -30.72 1.42
N ARG A 22 5.64 -31.40 2.29
CA ARG A 22 6.21 -32.46 3.13
C ARG A 22 6.85 -33.57 2.29
N ASP A 23 6.20 -33.98 1.20
CA ASP A 23 6.70 -35.06 0.35
C ASP A 23 7.89 -34.61 -0.49
N LYS A 24 7.88 -33.37 -0.99
CA LYS A 24 8.99 -32.80 -1.78
C LYS A 24 10.25 -32.53 -0.97
N PHE A 25 10.13 -32.15 0.31
CA PHE A 25 11.24 -31.77 1.17
C PHE A 25 11.55 -32.79 2.28
N LYS A 26 11.03 -34.01 2.18
CA LYS A 26 11.14 -35.06 3.22
C LYS A 26 12.58 -35.39 3.65
N GLY A 27 13.57 -35.14 2.80
CA GLY A 27 15.00 -35.38 3.08
C GLY A 27 15.80 -34.14 3.48
N CYS A 28 15.16 -32.96 3.55
CA CYS A 28 15.84 -31.72 3.92
C CYS A 28 15.73 -31.45 5.43
N PRO A 29 16.71 -30.78 6.05
CA PRO A 29 16.55 -30.26 7.41
C PRO A 29 15.30 -29.37 7.47
N SER A 30 14.39 -29.69 8.39
CA SER A 30 13.11 -29.00 8.51
C SER A 30 12.82 -28.62 9.97
N LEU A 31 12.23 -27.45 10.16
CA LEU A 31 11.85 -26.92 11.45
C LEU A 31 10.32 -26.73 11.50
N ALA A 32 9.65 -27.34 12.47
CA ALA A 32 8.23 -27.12 12.71
C ALA A 32 8.07 -26.01 13.76
N MET A 33 7.78 -24.79 13.30
CA MET A 33 7.73 -23.60 14.17
C MET A 33 6.75 -23.76 15.34
N GLN A 34 5.59 -24.40 15.14
CA GLN A 34 4.58 -24.56 16.19
C GLN A 34 5.10 -25.39 17.39
N HIS A 35 6.14 -26.21 17.23
CA HIS A 35 6.74 -26.97 18.33
C HIS A 35 7.79 -26.15 19.11
N LEU A 36 8.14 -24.96 18.62
CA LEU A 36 9.23 -24.14 19.17
C LEU A 36 8.73 -22.83 19.80
N THR A 37 7.50 -22.44 19.53
CA THR A 37 6.92 -21.19 20.03
C THR A 37 6.37 -21.28 21.45
N GLN A 38 6.30 -22.47 22.06
CA GLN A 38 5.68 -22.65 23.38
C GLN A 38 6.32 -21.78 24.47
N PRO A 39 7.67 -21.70 24.60
CA PRO A 39 8.29 -20.86 25.62
C PRO A 39 7.94 -19.37 25.45
N ASP A 40 7.91 -18.89 24.21
CA ASP A 40 7.56 -17.50 23.90
C ASP A 40 6.07 -17.22 24.16
N ILE A 41 5.20 -18.20 23.88
CA ILE A 41 3.75 -18.13 24.17
C ILE A 41 3.52 -18.03 25.67
N ASP A 42 4.18 -18.90 26.44
CA ASP A 42 4.03 -18.94 27.89
C ASP A 42 4.47 -17.61 28.50
N HIS A 43 5.64 -17.11 28.08
CA HIS A 43 6.15 -15.81 28.51
C HIS A 43 5.22 -14.67 28.11
N TYR A 44 4.71 -14.66 26.88
CA TYR A 44 3.79 -13.62 26.40
C TYR A 44 2.51 -13.59 27.22
N ILE A 45 1.89 -14.74 27.49
CA ILE A 45 0.66 -14.85 28.27
C ILE A 45 0.88 -14.30 29.69
N GLU A 46 1.94 -14.75 30.36
CA GLU A 46 2.25 -14.35 31.74
C GLU A 46 2.48 -12.85 31.86
N VAL A 47 3.31 -12.28 30.97
CA VAL A 47 3.61 -10.85 30.97
C VAL A 47 2.36 -10.03 30.63
N ARG A 48 1.63 -10.43 29.59
CA ARG A 48 0.51 -9.65 29.06
C ARG A 48 -0.67 -9.66 30.01
N LEU A 49 -1.08 -10.81 30.54
CA LEU A 49 -2.15 -10.90 31.52
C LEU A 49 -1.73 -10.31 32.87
N GLY A 50 -0.49 -10.57 33.32
CA GLY A 50 0.04 -10.02 34.57
C GLY A 50 0.20 -8.50 34.58
N SER A 51 0.31 -7.87 33.40
CA SER A 51 0.34 -6.41 33.27
C SER A 51 -1.02 -5.72 33.46
N SER A 52 -2.12 -6.47 33.43
CA SER A 52 -3.48 -5.94 33.51
C SER A 52 -3.97 -5.81 34.95
N GLU A 53 -4.31 -4.59 35.36
CA GLU A 53 -4.80 -4.35 36.71
C GLU A 53 -6.11 -5.08 37.00
N ALA A 54 -7.03 -5.11 36.04
CA ALA A 54 -8.29 -5.86 36.17
C ALA A 54 -8.05 -7.36 36.41
N ILE A 55 -7.04 -7.96 35.77
CA ILE A 55 -6.70 -9.37 36.01
C ILE A 55 -6.09 -9.57 37.38
N LYS A 56 -5.25 -8.64 37.87
CA LYS A 56 -4.70 -8.73 39.23
C LYS A 56 -5.80 -8.62 40.29
N GLU A 57 -6.74 -7.70 40.11
CA GLU A 57 -7.91 -7.55 40.98
C GLU A 57 -8.75 -8.82 41.00
N ILE A 58 -9.08 -9.37 39.83
CA ILE A 58 -9.78 -10.66 39.74
C ILE A 58 -8.96 -11.79 40.39
N LYS A 59 -7.64 -11.85 40.16
CA LYS A 59 -6.76 -12.87 40.75
C LYS A 59 -6.75 -12.80 42.28
N SER A 60 -6.83 -11.61 42.87
CA SER A 60 -6.89 -11.44 44.33
C SER A 60 -8.15 -12.03 44.97
N LEU A 61 -9.21 -12.21 44.18
CA LEU A 61 -10.49 -12.77 44.62
C LEU A 61 -10.64 -14.25 44.22
N GLU A 62 -10.15 -14.63 43.05
CA GLU A 62 -10.35 -15.92 42.41
C GLU A 62 -9.03 -16.49 41.84
N GLU A 63 -7.99 -16.63 42.67
CA GLU A 63 -6.64 -17.03 42.25
C GLU A 63 -6.61 -18.33 41.44
N GLU A 64 -7.21 -19.40 41.97
CA GLU A 64 -7.25 -20.72 41.31
C GLU A 64 -7.92 -20.66 39.93
N ALA A 65 -8.97 -19.85 39.79
CA ALA A 65 -9.69 -19.71 38.53
C ALA A 65 -8.86 -19.00 37.46
N VAL A 66 -8.07 -17.98 37.85
CA VAL A 66 -7.15 -17.30 36.95
C VAL A 66 -6.00 -18.21 36.54
N GLU A 67 -5.45 -19.00 37.46
CA GLU A 67 -4.38 -19.95 37.16
C GLU A 67 -4.85 -21.06 36.21
N GLN A 68 -6.06 -21.58 36.43
CA GLN A 68 -6.67 -22.53 35.50
C GLN A 68 -6.91 -21.93 34.12
N LEU A 69 -7.34 -20.66 34.04
CA LEU A 69 -7.49 -19.97 32.75
C LEU A 69 -6.15 -19.85 32.01
N ILE A 70 -5.07 -19.49 32.71
CA ILE A 70 -3.73 -19.40 32.12
C ILE A 70 -3.27 -20.77 31.62
N PHE A 71 -3.47 -21.82 32.40
CA PHE A 71 -3.15 -23.19 32.00
C PHE A 71 -3.91 -23.61 30.74
N ASP A 72 -5.23 -23.40 30.73
CA ASP A 72 -6.08 -23.75 29.60
C ASP A 72 -5.71 -22.94 28.34
N LEU A 73 -5.34 -21.66 28.50
CA LEU A 73 -4.91 -20.79 27.41
C LEU A 73 -3.60 -21.28 26.78
N LYS A 74 -2.61 -21.64 27.61
CA LYS A 74 -1.33 -22.22 27.14
C LYS A 74 -1.55 -23.53 26.41
N SER A 75 -2.43 -24.39 26.94
CA SER A 75 -2.77 -25.68 26.35
C SER A 75 -3.51 -25.55 25.02
N LYS A 76 -4.51 -24.65 24.93
CA LYS A 76 -5.29 -24.41 23.70
C LYS A 76 -4.49 -23.69 22.61
N ALA A 77 -3.39 -23.03 22.95
CA ALA A 77 -2.58 -22.30 21.98
C ALA A 77 -2.02 -23.19 20.86
N GLN A 78 -1.69 -24.46 21.15
CA GLN A 78 -1.16 -25.43 20.18
C GLN A 78 -0.02 -24.88 19.29
N GLY A 79 0.83 -24.01 19.85
CA GLY A 79 1.93 -23.36 19.12
C GLY A 79 1.52 -22.23 18.17
N VAL A 80 0.26 -21.81 18.15
CA VAL A 80 -0.26 -20.78 17.25
C VAL A 80 -0.21 -19.40 17.93
N PHE A 81 0.93 -18.73 17.82
CA PHE A 81 1.16 -17.43 18.48
C PHE A 81 0.11 -16.37 18.14
N LEU A 82 -0.37 -16.32 16.89
CA LEU A 82 -1.41 -15.38 16.48
C LEU A 82 -2.74 -15.60 17.23
N TRP A 83 -3.10 -16.85 17.46
CA TRP A 83 -4.31 -17.19 18.22
C TRP A 83 -4.18 -16.66 19.66
N VAL A 84 -3.01 -16.85 20.27
CA VAL A 84 -2.72 -16.37 21.62
C VAL A 84 -2.88 -14.85 21.72
N ILE A 85 -2.31 -14.09 20.78
CA ILE A 85 -2.46 -12.63 20.76
C ILE A 85 -3.94 -12.23 20.71
N LEU A 86 -4.70 -12.81 19.77
CA LEU A 86 -6.11 -12.50 19.59
C LEU A 86 -6.95 -12.81 20.83
N VAL A 87 -6.76 -13.99 21.41
CA VAL A 87 -7.50 -14.43 22.60
C VAL A 87 -7.12 -13.58 23.81
N VAL A 88 -5.84 -13.34 24.05
CA VAL A 88 -5.37 -12.54 25.20
C VAL A 88 -5.92 -11.12 25.13
N ASP A 89 -5.82 -10.44 23.99
CA ASP A 89 -6.33 -9.08 23.85
C ASP A 89 -7.86 -9.03 24.05
N GLN A 90 -8.58 -10.06 23.61
CA GLN A 90 -10.03 -10.15 23.80
C GLN A 90 -10.43 -10.42 25.26
N LEU A 91 -9.67 -11.27 25.98
CA LEU A 91 -9.87 -11.49 27.41
C LEU A 91 -9.59 -10.21 28.19
N LEU A 92 -8.53 -9.46 27.85
CA LEU A 92 -8.21 -8.18 28.47
C LEU A 92 -9.32 -7.14 28.28
N LEU A 93 -9.89 -7.05 27.07
CA LEU A 93 -11.07 -6.21 26.82
C LEU A 93 -12.26 -6.63 27.68
N THR A 94 -12.51 -7.94 27.76
CA THR A 94 -13.61 -8.49 28.58
C THR A 94 -13.41 -8.18 30.06
N CYS A 95 -12.20 -8.36 30.61
CA CYS A 95 -11.90 -8.02 32.00
C CYS A 95 -12.11 -6.54 32.31
N ARG A 96 -11.84 -5.67 31.33
CA ARG A 96 -12.03 -4.23 31.49
C ARG A 96 -13.52 -3.86 31.52
N ASP A 97 -14.34 -4.51 30.72
CA ASP A 97 -15.77 -4.22 30.58
C ASP A 97 -16.61 -4.94 31.67
N GLU A 98 -16.24 -6.18 32.04
CA GLU A 98 -16.90 -7.05 33.02
C GLU A 98 -15.85 -7.74 33.94
N PRO A 99 -15.40 -7.11 35.04
CA PRO A 99 -14.26 -7.56 35.85
C PRO A 99 -14.61 -8.72 36.81
N HIS A 100 -15.08 -9.85 36.29
CA HIS A 100 -15.29 -11.07 37.07
C HIS A 100 -15.05 -12.34 36.23
N MET A 101 -14.54 -13.42 36.84
CA MET A 101 -14.10 -14.61 36.10
C MET A 101 -15.21 -15.27 35.27
N LYS A 102 -16.47 -15.18 35.68
CA LYS A 102 -17.59 -15.76 34.94
C LYS A 102 -17.78 -15.17 33.54
N ALA A 103 -17.43 -13.89 33.32
CA ALA A 103 -17.49 -13.25 32.00
C ALA A 103 -16.28 -13.67 31.16
N VAL A 104 -15.09 -13.54 31.75
CA VAL A 104 -13.82 -13.91 31.13
C VAL A 104 -13.85 -15.36 30.66
N ARG A 105 -14.31 -16.29 31.52
CA ARG A 105 -14.40 -17.70 31.21
C ARG A 105 -15.39 -18.00 30.10
N ARG A 106 -16.55 -17.34 30.10
CA ARG A 106 -17.55 -17.47 29.03
C ARG A 106 -16.96 -17.06 27.68
N VAL A 107 -16.22 -15.94 27.64
CA VAL A 107 -15.55 -15.49 26.41
C VAL A 107 -14.48 -16.50 26.00
N PHE A 108 -13.63 -16.94 26.92
CA PHE A 108 -12.60 -17.96 26.65
C PHE A 108 -13.17 -19.27 26.10
N ASP A 109 -14.26 -19.79 26.68
CA ASP A 109 -14.86 -21.04 26.25
C ASP A 109 -15.62 -20.90 24.92
N SER A 110 -16.09 -19.70 24.59
CA SER A 110 -16.64 -19.39 23.27
C SER A 110 -15.56 -19.29 22.19
N LEU A 111 -14.28 -19.15 22.58
CA LEU A 111 -13.19 -18.96 21.65
C LEU A 111 -12.71 -20.31 21.09
N PRO A 112 -12.80 -20.49 19.77
CA PRO A 112 -12.52 -21.76 19.13
C PRO A 112 -11.03 -21.99 18.90
N GLU A 113 -10.62 -23.26 18.89
CA GLU A 113 -9.22 -23.71 18.79
C GLU A 113 -8.61 -23.50 17.39
N ASP A 114 -9.44 -23.35 16.35
CA ASP A 114 -8.99 -23.19 14.95
C ASP A 114 -9.11 -21.73 14.49
N LEU A 115 -7.99 -21.13 14.03
CA LEU A 115 -7.82 -19.72 13.63
C LEU A 115 -8.91 -19.13 12.71
N ALA A 116 -9.67 -19.94 11.98
CA ALA A 116 -10.79 -19.45 11.16
C ALA A 116 -11.98 -18.95 12.01
N LYS A 117 -12.24 -19.59 13.15
CA LYS A 117 -13.42 -19.32 13.98
C LYS A 117 -13.23 -18.17 15.02
N PRO A 118 -12.02 -17.81 15.50
CA PRO A 118 -11.80 -16.59 16.28
C PRO A 118 -12.19 -15.34 15.50
N TYR A 119 -11.98 -15.29 14.19
CA TYR A 119 -12.44 -14.15 13.39
C TYR A 119 -13.96 -14.02 13.40
N ASP A 120 -14.70 -15.15 13.36
CA ASP A 120 -16.16 -15.12 13.52
C ASP A 120 -16.57 -14.61 14.90
N ALA A 121 -15.88 -15.03 15.97
CA ALA A 121 -16.15 -14.56 17.32
C ALA A 121 -15.85 -13.05 17.47
N ILE A 122 -14.71 -12.59 16.94
CA ILE A 122 -14.32 -11.17 16.92
C ILE A 122 -15.36 -10.35 16.14
N GLN A 123 -15.81 -10.87 14.99
CA GLN A 123 -16.83 -10.21 14.17
C GLN A 123 -18.19 -10.17 14.86
N GLN A 124 -18.61 -11.25 15.54
CA GLN A 124 -19.88 -11.31 16.26
C GLN A 124 -19.92 -10.37 17.47
N GLN A 125 -18.78 -10.15 18.11
CA GLN A 125 -18.70 -9.20 19.22
C GLN A 125 -18.56 -7.75 18.75
N THR A 126 -18.38 -7.51 17.46
CA THR A 126 -18.46 -6.17 16.91
C THR A 126 -19.91 -5.71 17.06
N GLY A 127 -20.15 -4.71 17.92
CA GLY A 127 -21.49 -4.22 18.25
C GLY A 127 -22.31 -3.92 16.98
N LEU A 128 -23.62 -4.17 17.05
CA LEU A 128 -24.54 -4.05 15.90
C LEU A 128 -24.44 -2.66 15.24
N GLU A 129 -24.21 -1.62 16.04
CA GLU A 129 -24.07 -0.24 15.60
C GLU A 129 -22.83 0.00 14.71
N ARG A 130 -21.81 -0.86 14.82
CA ARG A 130 -20.55 -0.73 14.08
C ARG A 130 -20.51 -1.58 12.82
N LEU A 131 -21.39 -2.56 12.67
CA LEU A 131 -21.35 -3.53 11.56
C LEU A 131 -21.38 -2.88 10.17
N VAL A 132 -22.13 -1.79 10.00
CA VAL A 132 -22.15 -1.03 8.74
C VAL A 132 -20.79 -0.43 8.43
N GLY A 133 -20.13 0.16 9.44
CA GLY A 133 -18.78 0.71 9.30
C GLY A 133 -17.75 -0.39 9.01
N THR A 134 -17.80 -1.49 9.77
CA THR A 134 -16.93 -2.66 9.58
C THR A 134 -17.05 -3.23 8.17
N SER A 135 -18.28 -3.39 7.68
CA SER A 135 -18.55 -3.87 6.32
C SER A 135 -17.94 -2.95 5.25
N LYS A 136 -18.08 -1.63 5.39
CA LYS A 136 -17.46 -0.66 4.48
C LYS A 136 -15.94 -0.80 4.44
N LEU A 137 -15.29 -0.91 5.61
CA LEU A 137 -13.83 -1.00 5.70
C LEU A 137 -13.30 -2.27 5.03
N TYR A 138 -13.92 -3.43 5.29
CA TYR A 138 -13.55 -4.68 4.61
C TYR A 138 -13.77 -4.60 3.11
N GLN A 139 -14.90 -4.05 2.66
CA GLN A 139 -15.18 -3.91 1.23
C GLN A 139 -14.15 -3.01 0.52
N LEU A 140 -13.79 -1.88 1.12
CA LEU A 140 -12.77 -0.99 0.56
C LEU A 140 -11.41 -1.68 0.42
N LEU A 141 -10.94 -2.37 1.47
CA LEU A 141 -9.64 -3.02 1.44
C LEU A 141 -9.63 -4.23 0.48
N MET A 142 -10.73 -4.99 0.42
CA MET A 142 -10.87 -6.11 -0.50
C MET A 142 -10.87 -5.66 -1.96
N GLU A 143 -11.60 -4.59 -2.29
CA GLU A 143 -11.58 -4.03 -3.65
C GLU A 143 -10.19 -3.44 -3.99
N TRP A 144 -9.51 -2.83 -3.03
CA TRP A 144 -8.13 -2.40 -3.21
C TRP A 144 -7.20 -3.57 -3.54
N LYS A 145 -7.26 -4.67 -2.77
CA LYS A 145 -6.43 -5.87 -2.99
C LYS A 145 -6.72 -6.58 -4.32
N ARG A 146 -7.93 -6.42 -4.89
CA ARG A 146 -8.27 -6.92 -6.23
C ARG A 146 -7.69 -6.08 -7.35
N PHE A 147 -7.46 -4.79 -7.09
CA PHE A 147 -6.98 -3.83 -8.08
C PHE A 147 -5.48 -3.53 -7.97
N SER A 148 -4.87 -3.82 -6.82
CA SER A 148 -3.48 -3.46 -6.54
C SER A 148 -2.80 -4.48 -5.65
N ASN A 149 -1.58 -4.84 -6.04
CA ASN A 149 -0.65 -5.65 -5.23
C ASN A 149 0.00 -4.87 -4.08
N HIS A 150 -0.24 -3.55 -3.99
CA HIS A 150 0.34 -2.68 -2.96
C HIS A 150 -0.55 -2.59 -1.71
N GLN A 151 0.02 -2.13 -0.59
CA GLN A 151 -0.77 -1.83 0.60
C GLN A 151 -1.55 -0.52 0.43
N MET A 152 -2.77 -0.47 0.97
CA MET A 152 -3.63 0.71 0.88
C MET A 152 -3.13 1.78 1.85
N GLU A 153 -2.98 3.02 1.43
CA GLU A 153 -2.66 4.11 2.37
C GLU A 153 -3.84 4.39 3.31
N SER A 154 -3.56 4.66 4.58
CA SER A 154 -4.59 4.91 5.58
C SER A 154 -5.45 6.13 5.26
N THR A 155 -4.84 7.15 4.64
CA THR A 155 -5.54 8.35 4.16
C THR A 155 -6.62 7.98 3.14
N PHE A 156 -6.36 7.04 2.23
CA PHE A 156 -7.35 6.60 1.25
C PHE A 156 -8.54 5.91 1.92
N LEU A 157 -8.28 5.02 2.89
CA LEU A 157 -9.36 4.35 3.60
C LEU A 157 -10.22 5.37 4.36
N TRP A 158 -9.60 6.30 5.08
CA TRP A 158 -10.32 7.35 5.79
C TRP A 158 -11.20 8.17 4.86
N LEU A 159 -10.63 8.67 3.76
CA LEU A 159 -11.37 9.50 2.80
C LEU A 159 -12.52 8.72 2.16
N ALA A 160 -12.29 7.47 1.78
CA ALA A 160 -13.30 6.64 1.13
C ALA A 160 -14.38 6.12 2.09
N ALA A 161 -14.08 6.01 3.39
CA ALA A 161 -15.02 5.54 4.41
C ALA A 161 -15.90 6.66 4.97
N ILE A 162 -15.34 7.85 5.20
CA ILE A 162 -15.97 8.94 5.95
C ILE A 162 -16.57 10.01 5.03
N TYR A 163 -15.85 10.46 4.02
CA TYR A 163 -16.31 11.58 3.19
C TYR A 163 -17.23 11.12 2.07
N ASP A 164 -18.19 11.99 1.72
CA ASP A 164 -19.01 11.80 0.54
C ASP A 164 -18.22 12.11 -0.74
N ILE A 165 -18.59 11.45 -1.83
CA ILE A 165 -17.93 11.53 -3.15
C ILE A 165 -17.84 12.98 -3.63
N ASN A 166 -18.70 13.89 -3.14
CA ASN A 166 -18.81 15.24 -3.65
C ASN A 166 -18.08 16.33 -2.82
N GLN A 167 -17.39 15.98 -1.72
CA GLN A 167 -16.66 16.99 -0.92
C GLN A 167 -15.15 17.05 -1.21
N PRO A 168 -14.51 18.24 -1.14
CA PRO A 168 -13.39 18.56 -2.01
C PRO A 168 -12.02 18.56 -1.31
N GLN A 169 -11.00 18.26 -2.12
CA GLN A 169 -9.56 18.41 -1.88
C GLN A 169 -8.89 17.32 -1.02
N TYR A 170 -7.87 16.70 -1.61
CA TYR A 170 -7.01 15.76 -0.92
C TYR A 170 -6.19 16.49 0.17
N PRO A 171 -6.04 15.92 1.37
CA PRO A 171 -5.40 16.56 2.52
C PRO A 171 -3.95 16.97 2.24
N THR A 172 -3.49 18.01 2.95
CA THR A 172 -2.06 18.35 2.98
C THR A 172 -1.26 17.30 3.77
N PRO A 173 0.05 17.15 3.54
CA PRO A 173 0.87 16.15 4.27
C PRO A 173 0.79 16.28 5.80
N GLU A 174 0.68 17.50 6.31
CA GLU A 174 0.46 17.78 7.74
C GLU A 174 -0.88 17.21 8.24
N LYS A 175 -1.95 17.39 7.47
CA LYS A 175 -3.27 16.83 7.77
C LYS A 175 -3.28 15.30 7.64
N GLU A 176 -2.52 14.73 6.69
CA GLU A 176 -2.38 13.28 6.57
C GLU A 176 -1.83 12.66 7.86
N LEU A 177 -0.79 13.26 8.46
CA LEU A 177 -0.21 12.79 9.72
C LEU A 177 -1.23 12.80 10.87
N LEU A 178 -2.08 13.83 10.93
CA LEU A 178 -3.18 13.89 11.90
C LEU A 178 -4.25 12.84 11.61
N MET A 179 -4.55 12.59 10.33
CA MET A 179 -5.50 11.57 9.90
C MET A 179 -5.06 10.16 10.29
N VAL A 180 -3.75 9.83 10.24
CA VAL A 180 -3.25 8.52 10.69
C VAL A 180 -3.63 8.28 12.16
N LYS A 181 -3.46 9.29 13.02
CA LYS A 181 -3.74 9.17 14.47
C LYS A 181 -5.20 8.87 14.78
N ILE A 182 -6.13 9.34 13.95
CA ILE A 182 -7.58 9.10 14.11
C ILE A 182 -8.07 7.87 13.32
N THR A 183 -7.38 7.51 12.23
CA THR A 183 -7.70 6.33 11.43
C THR A 183 -7.40 5.05 12.19
N LYS A 184 -6.32 5.02 12.97
CA LYS A 184 -5.95 3.84 13.75
C LYS A 184 -7.05 3.43 14.75
N PRO A 185 -7.52 4.30 15.66
CA PRO A 185 -8.64 3.98 16.56
C PRO A 185 -9.94 3.64 15.83
N LEU A 186 -10.21 4.29 14.68
CA LEU A 186 -11.38 3.97 13.86
C LEU A 186 -11.33 2.52 13.37
N VAL A 187 -10.22 2.12 12.75
CA VAL A 187 -10.01 0.78 12.19
C VAL A 187 -10.02 -0.27 13.29
N GLU A 188 -9.28 -0.04 14.37
CA GLU A 188 -9.22 -0.95 15.52
C GLU A 188 -10.60 -1.09 16.18
N GLY A 189 -11.34 0.01 16.35
CA GLY A 189 -12.67 -0.03 16.97
C GLY A 189 -13.75 -0.69 16.12
N HIS A 190 -13.65 -0.65 14.78
CA HIS A 190 -14.64 -1.28 13.90
C HIS A 190 -14.29 -2.71 13.51
N THR A 191 -13.00 -3.05 13.46
CA THR A 191 -12.55 -4.37 13.00
C THR A 191 -11.96 -5.22 14.12
N ARG A 192 -11.86 -4.66 15.33
CA ARG A 192 -11.30 -5.31 16.52
C ARG A 192 -9.94 -5.96 16.25
N GLY A 193 -9.11 -5.28 15.44
CA GLY A 193 -7.75 -5.70 15.11
C GLY A 193 -7.64 -6.66 13.92
N ILE A 194 -8.73 -7.03 13.24
CA ILE A 194 -8.68 -7.80 11.98
C ILE A 194 -7.94 -7.00 10.89
N LEU A 195 -8.17 -5.69 10.84
CA LEU A 195 -7.37 -4.76 10.06
C LEU A 195 -6.41 -3.99 10.98
N GLN A 196 -5.21 -3.71 10.47
CA GLN A 196 -4.20 -2.95 11.19
C GLN A 196 -3.69 -1.79 10.37
N VAL A 197 -3.47 -0.66 11.06
CA VAL A 197 -2.73 0.47 10.50
C VAL A 197 -1.25 0.26 10.75
N LEU A 198 -0.50 0.00 9.69
CA LEU A 198 0.94 -0.19 9.69
C LEU A 198 1.62 1.16 9.50
N SER A 199 2.24 1.65 10.57
CA SER A 199 3.11 2.82 10.51
C SER A 199 4.50 2.39 10.05
N PRO A 200 5.07 3.00 8.99
CA PRO A 200 6.37 2.60 8.49
C PRO A 200 7.50 2.96 9.46
N VAL A 201 8.49 2.07 9.56
CA VAL A 201 9.71 2.26 10.37
C VAL A 201 10.59 3.40 9.82
N SER A 202 10.45 3.70 8.52
CA SER A 202 11.22 4.76 7.83
C SER A 202 10.41 6.05 7.69
N TYR A 203 11.03 7.17 8.07
CA TYR A 203 10.47 8.51 7.89
C TYR A 203 10.06 8.80 6.43
N GLY A 204 8.87 9.36 6.24
CA GLY A 204 8.37 9.83 4.94
C GLY A 204 7.56 8.81 4.12
N LYS A 205 7.35 7.58 4.61
CA LYS A 205 6.38 6.65 4.03
C LYS A 205 4.98 6.91 4.63
N PRO A 206 3.89 6.86 3.83
CA PRO A 206 2.55 6.96 4.39
C PRO A 206 2.23 5.74 5.25
N ALA A 207 1.42 5.93 6.29
CA ALA A 207 0.85 4.80 7.01
C ALA A 207 -0.07 4.01 6.07
N THR A 208 -0.02 2.69 6.18
CA THR A 208 -0.77 1.79 5.32
C THR A 208 -1.71 0.93 6.13
N ILE A 209 -2.65 0.28 5.46
CA ILE A 209 -3.64 -0.60 6.07
C ILE A 209 -3.56 -1.94 5.38
N ASP A 210 -3.50 -2.98 6.19
CA ASP A 210 -3.55 -4.34 5.74
C ASP A 210 -4.29 -5.22 6.76
N PHE A 211 -4.55 -6.46 6.37
CA PHE A 211 -5.00 -7.47 7.30
C PHE A 211 -3.90 -7.76 8.32
N LEU A 212 -4.30 -8.00 9.57
CA LEU A 212 -3.38 -8.44 10.63
C LEU A 212 -2.56 -9.65 10.20
N HIS A 213 -3.17 -10.57 9.45
CA HIS A 213 -2.49 -11.76 8.96
C HIS A 213 -3.14 -12.32 7.70
N LYS A 214 -2.41 -13.16 6.95
CA LYS A 214 -2.93 -13.86 5.76
C LYS A 214 -4.18 -14.68 6.05
N THR A 215 -4.29 -15.27 7.24
CA THR A 215 -5.48 -16.04 7.64
C THR A 215 -6.73 -15.17 7.80
N ALA A 216 -6.58 -13.91 8.21
CA ALA A 216 -7.70 -12.97 8.28
C ALA A 216 -8.19 -12.60 6.86
N TYR A 217 -7.26 -12.42 5.93
CA TYR A 217 -7.58 -12.23 4.52
C TYR A 217 -8.30 -13.46 3.93
N GLU A 218 -7.75 -14.66 4.16
CA GLU A 218 -8.36 -15.93 3.72
C GLU A 218 -9.76 -16.13 4.34
N TRP A 219 -9.97 -15.77 5.60
CA TRP A 219 -11.27 -15.85 6.28
C TRP A 219 -12.32 -14.96 5.61
N ILE A 220 -11.99 -13.72 5.25
CA ILE A 220 -12.92 -12.80 4.55
C ILE A 220 -13.21 -13.28 3.13
N GLN A 221 -12.26 -13.96 2.47
CA GLN A 221 -12.45 -14.52 1.14
C GLN A 221 -13.44 -15.70 1.11
N GLN A 222 -13.71 -16.36 2.25
CA GLN A 222 -14.67 -17.46 2.28
C GLN A 222 -16.08 -16.96 1.87
N PRO A 223 -16.78 -17.64 0.94
CA PRO A 223 -18.03 -17.14 0.37
C PRO A 223 -19.10 -16.80 1.41
N ASP A 224 -19.23 -17.60 2.45
CA ASP A 224 -20.27 -17.41 3.48
C ASP A 224 -19.95 -16.21 4.38
N ASN A 225 -18.69 -16.04 4.77
CA ASN A 225 -18.25 -14.88 5.56
C ASN A 225 -18.37 -13.60 4.75
N TRP A 226 -17.98 -13.64 3.48
CA TRP A 226 -18.12 -12.51 2.57
C TRP A 226 -19.57 -12.07 2.41
N ARG A 227 -20.50 -13.03 2.20
CA ARG A 227 -21.95 -12.75 2.14
C ARG A 227 -22.46 -12.08 3.41
N ARG A 228 -22.05 -12.57 4.59
CA ARG A 228 -22.43 -11.98 5.89
C ARG A 228 -21.91 -10.55 6.03
N ILE A 229 -20.64 -10.31 5.69
CA ILE A 229 -20.03 -8.97 5.73
C ILE A 229 -20.81 -8.02 4.82
N ILE A 230 -21.12 -8.43 3.59
CA ILE A 230 -21.88 -7.62 2.63
C ILE A 230 -23.29 -7.31 3.13
N ALA A 231 -23.99 -8.30 3.69
CA ALA A 231 -25.35 -8.15 4.18
C ALA A 231 -25.46 -7.08 5.28
N CYS A 232 -24.38 -6.88 6.06
CA CYS A 232 -24.29 -5.84 7.07
C CYS A 232 -23.92 -4.45 6.52
N GLY A 233 -23.58 -4.34 5.23
CA GLY A 233 -23.17 -3.09 4.60
C GLY A 233 -24.35 -2.17 4.23
N PRO A 234 -24.06 -0.94 3.77
CA PRO A 234 -25.10 -0.04 3.31
C PRO A 234 -25.86 -0.63 2.11
N PRO A 235 -27.17 -0.35 1.97
CA PRO A 235 -27.94 -0.82 0.83
C PRO A 235 -27.32 -0.29 -0.48
N ASN A 236 -27.17 -1.18 -1.48
CA ASN A 236 -26.55 -0.92 -2.77
C ASN A 236 -25.05 -0.56 -2.75
N TYR A 237 -24.35 -0.78 -1.64
CA TYR A 237 -22.90 -0.55 -1.56
C TYR A 237 -22.10 -1.65 -2.27
N HIS A 238 -22.56 -2.90 -2.17
CA HIS A 238 -21.89 -4.08 -2.76
C HIS A 238 -22.33 -4.42 -4.20
N ARG A 239 -23.58 -4.11 -4.57
CA ARG A 239 -24.14 -4.44 -5.90
C ARG A 239 -23.36 -3.80 -7.06
N ASP A 240 -22.57 -2.78 -6.74
CA ASP A 240 -21.66 -2.08 -7.63
C ASP A 240 -20.24 -2.17 -7.04
N SER A 241 -19.49 -3.26 -7.27
CA SER A 241 -18.02 -3.24 -7.12
C SER A 241 -17.43 -2.03 -7.88
N SER A 242 -18.09 -1.62 -8.96
CA SER A 242 -17.89 -0.37 -9.69
C SER A 242 -17.91 0.89 -8.81
N ARG A 243 -18.77 1.01 -7.78
CA ARG A 243 -18.87 2.18 -6.89
C ARG A 243 -17.73 2.23 -5.89
N VAL A 244 -17.40 1.11 -5.26
CA VAL A 244 -16.27 1.03 -4.32
C VAL A 244 -14.97 1.28 -5.08
N ARG A 245 -14.81 0.65 -6.25
CA ARG A 245 -13.70 0.90 -7.18
C ARG A 245 -13.66 2.36 -7.65
N SER A 246 -14.79 2.94 -8.03
CA SER A 246 -14.89 4.35 -8.42
C SER A 246 -14.47 5.27 -7.27
N ARG A 247 -14.84 4.98 -6.02
CA ARG A 247 -14.39 5.75 -4.86
C ARG A 247 -12.88 5.70 -4.69
N ILE A 248 -12.27 4.51 -4.80
CA ILE A 248 -10.82 4.34 -4.73
C ILE A 248 -10.12 5.14 -5.85
N LEU A 249 -10.58 4.98 -7.10
CA LEU A 249 -10.02 5.67 -8.26
C LEU A 249 -10.15 7.19 -8.16
N GLN A 250 -11.28 7.70 -7.64
CA GLN A 250 -11.46 9.13 -7.41
C GLN A 250 -10.52 9.66 -6.32
N MET A 251 -10.23 8.90 -5.26
CA MET A 251 -9.27 9.32 -4.23
C MET A 251 -7.85 9.37 -4.79
N LEU A 252 -7.48 8.40 -5.62
CA LEU A 252 -6.22 8.43 -6.36
C LEU A 252 -6.14 9.66 -7.27
N ALA A 253 -7.19 9.91 -8.06
CA ALA A 253 -7.27 11.09 -8.92
C ALA A 253 -7.15 12.41 -8.14
N ARG A 254 -7.79 12.51 -6.97
CA ARG A 254 -7.70 13.71 -6.11
C ARG A 254 -6.33 13.92 -5.51
N LYS A 255 -5.67 12.85 -5.05
CA LYS A 255 -4.28 12.93 -4.59
C LYS A 255 -3.40 13.47 -5.71
N LEU A 256 -3.56 12.92 -6.90
CA LEU A 256 -2.85 13.33 -8.11
C LEU A 256 -3.10 14.81 -8.45
N VAL A 257 -4.35 15.28 -8.43
CA VAL A 257 -4.70 16.69 -8.61
C VAL A 257 -4.02 17.59 -7.58
N SER A 258 -4.08 17.25 -6.28
CA SER A 258 -3.43 18.02 -5.20
C SER A 258 -1.90 18.10 -5.36
N ILE A 259 -1.28 17.05 -5.90
CA ILE A 259 0.15 17.05 -6.23
C ILE A 259 0.44 18.01 -7.39
N ILE A 260 -0.34 17.90 -8.46
CA ILE A 260 -0.18 18.71 -9.67
C ILE A 260 -0.42 20.19 -9.36
N ASP A 261 -1.39 20.52 -8.51
CA ASP A 261 -1.70 21.88 -8.08
C ASP A 261 -0.50 22.56 -7.39
N LYS A 262 0.32 21.80 -6.65
CA LYS A 262 1.52 22.29 -5.96
C LYS A 262 2.73 22.54 -6.88
N LEU A 263 2.69 22.09 -8.12
CA LEU A 263 3.76 22.35 -9.10
C LEU A 263 3.69 23.80 -9.60
N ASN A 264 4.85 24.47 -9.61
CA ASN A 264 5.00 25.80 -10.19
C ASN A 264 4.89 25.73 -11.72
N GLU A 265 4.01 26.50 -12.34
CA GLU A 265 3.75 26.51 -13.78
C GLU A 265 4.98 26.87 -14.63
N LYS A 266 5.89 27.73 -14.13
CA LYS A 266 7.06 28.20 -14.91
C LYS A 266 8.20 27.20 -15.02
N HIS A 267 8.25 26.20 -14.14
CA HIS A 267 9.34 25.23 -14.11
C HIS A 267 8.91 23.79 -13.79
N LEU A 268 7.62 23.56 -13.50
CA LEU A 268 7.06 22.30 -12.99
C LEU A 268 7.92 21.69 -11.87
N LYS A 269 8.44 22.58 -11.04
CA LYS A 269 9.20 22.33 -9.81
C LYS A 269 8.33 22.75 -8.63
N PHE A 270 8.46 22.11 -7.48
CA PHE A 270 7.76 22.56 -6.27
C PHE A 270 8.18 24.00 -5.91
N LYS A 271 7.23 24.83 -5.45
CA LYS A 271 7.55 26.15 -4.88
C LYS A 271 8.52 25.92 -3.71
N THR A 272 9.76 26.34 -3.90
CA THR A 272 10.86 26.09 -2.96
C THR A 272 10.55 26.70 -1.60
N GLY A 273 10.36 25.84 -0.60
CA GLY A 273 10.39 26.20 0.82
C GLY A 273 11.15 25.11 1.57
N SER A 274 12.33 25.46 2.08
CA SER A 274 13.17 24.74 3.06
C SER A 274 13.38 23.23 2.90
N SER A 275 14.63 22.84 2.70
CA SER A 275 15.20 21.52 2.88
C SER A 275 14.75 20.85 4.19
N THR A 276 13.76 19.94 4.08
CA THR A 276 13.24 19.07 5.14
C THR A 276 12.68 17.77 4.53
N PRO A 277 12.34 16.73 5.32
CA PRO A 277 12.05 15.33 4.90
C PRO A 277 10.88 15.09 3.94
N VAL A 278 10.31 16.16 3.36
CA VAL A 278 9.19 16.20 2.41
C VAL A 278 9.57 15.68 1.00
N GLN A 279 10.85 15.44 0.74
CA GLN A 279 11.36 15.10 -0.60
C GLN A 279 10.96 13.69 -1.08
N ASN A 280 10.90 12.68 -0.19
CA ASN A 280 10.60 11.29 -0.59
C ASN A 280 9.12 11.04 -0.91
N SER A 281 8.20 11.65 -0.15
CA SER A 281 6.76 11.58 -0.43
C SER A 281 6.42 12.32 -1.72
N THR A 282 7.10 13.43 -1.96
CA THR A 282 7.00 14.24 -3.17
C THR A 282 7.50 13.49 -4.40
N GLN A 283 8.63 12.80 -4.31
CA GLN A 283 9.18 12.01 -5.41
C GLN A 283 8.22 10.88 -5.81
N ARG A 284 7.77 10.05 -4.86
CA ARG A 284 6.78 8.99 -5.14
C ARG A 284 5.49 9.51 -5.78
N SER A 285 5.06 10.69 -5.35
CA SER A 285 3.87 11.37 -5.86
C SER A 285 4.04 11.84 -7.31
N LEU A 286 5.21 12.37 -7.67
CA LEU A 286 5.57 12.73 -9.05
C LEU A 286 5.65 11.49 -9.94
N THR A 287 6.22 10.41 -9.41
CA THR A 287 6.30 9.12 -10.09
C THR A 287 4.91 8.57 -10.39
N TRP A 288 3.99 8.66 -9.41
CA TRP A 288 2.57 8.31 -9.58
C TRP A 288 1.90 9.18 -10.64
N ALA A 289 2.09 10.50 -10.58
CA ALA A 289 1.51 11.43 -11.56
C ALA A 289 2.00 11.19 -12.99
N ALA A 290 3.26 10.81 -13.16
CA ALA A 290 3.80 10.45 -14.46
C ALA A 290 3.22 9.13 -15.00
N ALA A 291 2.91 8.16 -14.14
CA ALA A 291 2.50 6.81 -14.53
C ALA A 291 0.99 6.63 -14.77
N TRP A 292 0.13 7.52 -14.27
CA TRP A 292 -1.33 7.28 -14.23
C TRP A 292 -2.18 8.22 -15.11
N GLY A 293 -1.62 8.72 -16.21
CA GLY A 293 -2.42 9.41 -17.23
C GLY A 293 -2.86 10.83 -16.86
N CYS A 294 -2.15 11.48 -15.94
CA CYS A 294 -2.42 12.86 -15.53
C CYS A 294 -2.14 13.92 -16.62
N HIS A 295 -1.65 13.51 -17.79
CA HIS A 295 -1.28 14.40 -18.89
C HIS A 295 -2.45 15.28 -19.35
N ALA A 296 -3.70 14.78 -19.36
CA ALA A 296 -4.87 15.57 -19.73
C ALA A 296 -5.20 16.67 -18.71
N TYR A 297 -5.10 16.38 -17.40
CA TYR A 297 -5.28 17.38 -16.35
C TYR A 297 -4.14 18.39 -16.33
N LEU A 298 -2.90 17.92 -16.48
CA LEU A 298 -1.71 18.77 -16.63
C LEU A 298 -1.85 19.72 -17.81
N GLN A 299 -2.29 19.20 -18.96
CA GLN A 299 -2.58 19.99 -20.15
C GLN A 299 -3.64 21.05 -19.86
N GLY A 300 -4.78 20.67 -19.28
CA GLY A 300 -5.83 21.64 -18.91
C GLY A 300 -5.36 22.70 -17.92
N LYS A 301 -4.55 22.35 -16.91
CA LYS A 301 -3.96 23.31 -15.97
C LYS A 301 -2.98 24.27 -16.66
N LEU A 302 -2.14 23.76 -17.57
CA LEU A 302 -1.19 24.55 -18.35
C LEU A 302 -1.89 25.42 -19.41
N ASP A 303 -3.07 25.01 -19.89
CA ASP A 303 -3.92 25.80 -20.78
C ASP A 303 -4.57 26.97 -20.04
N LEU A 304 -5.01 26.75 -18.79
CA LEU A 304 -5.62 27.77 -17.93
C LEU A 304 -4.60 28.81 -17.41
N SER A 305 -3.33 28.44 -17.25
CA SER A 305 -2.31 29.33 -16.68
C SER A 305 -1.79 30.41 -17.63
N GLY A 306 -2.29 30.48 -18.87
CA GLY A 306 -2.11 31.62 -19.78
C GLY A 306 -0.65 31.94 -20.15
N THR A 307 0.33 31.11 -19.79
CA THR A 307 1.72 31.32 -20.18
C THR A 307 1.89 30.84 -21.62
N ILE A 308 1.35 31.65 -22.54
CA ILE A 308 1.51 31.51 -23.97
C ILE A 308 2.99 31.74 -24.26
N SER A 309 3.69 30.66 -24.52
CA SER A 309 4.60 30.62 -25.64
C SER A 309 4.36 29.28 -26.32
N GLN A 310 3.34 29.24 -27.18
CA GLN A 310 3.49 28.43 -28.38
C GLN A 310 4.73 29.00 -29.06
N THR A 311 5.89 28.38 -28.85
CA THR A 311 7.06 28.66 -29.67
C THR A 311 6.68 28.20 -31.07
N THR A 312 6.21 29.16 -31.88
CA THR A 312 6.05 29.05 -33.32
C THR A 312 7.34 28.49 -33.91
N HIS A 313 7.30 27.25 -34.39
CA HIS A 313 8.30 26.65 -35.27
C HIS A 313 9.78 26.81 -34.86
N GLU A 314 10.11 26.86 -33.57
CA GLU A 314 11.51 26.70 -33.15
C GLU A 314 11.80 25.21 -32.97
N LYS A 315 12.61 24.68 -33.89
CA LYS A 315 13.19 23.32 -33.87
C LYS A 315 13.44 22.88 -32.42
N HIS A 316 12.71 21.88 -31.94
CA HIS A 316 12.87 21.30 -30.61
C HIS A 316 14.20 20.53 -30.52
N ARG A 317 15.32 21.26 -30.53
CA ARG A 317 16.66 20.72 -30.33
C ARG A 317 16.93 20.50 -28.84
N PHE A 318 17.73 19.49 -28.54
CA PHE A 318 18.53 19.46 -27.32
C PHE A 318 19.48 20.66 -27.30
N PHE A 319 19.13 21.70 -26.54
CA PHE A 319 20.00 22.86 -26.34
C PHE A 319 20.87 22.59 -25.11
N PHE A 320 22.20 22.56 -25.29
CA PHE A 320 23.18 22.28 -24.24
C PHE A 320 23.88 23.57 -23.79
N PRO A 321 23.36 24.33 -22.80
CA PRO A 321 24.14 25.39 -22.20
C PRO A 321 25.23 24.76 -21.33
N SER A 322 26.49 25.11 -21.60
CA SER A 322 27.63 24.79 -20.74
C SER A 322 27.57 25.62 -19.46
N ARG A 323 26.78 25.19 -18.47
CA ARG A 323 26.89 25.69 -17.10
C ARG A 323 27.44 24.57 -16.24
N LYS A 324 28.67 24.74 -15.73
CA LYS A 324 29.17 23.94 -14.61
C LYS A 324 28.23 24.16 -13.44
N VAL A 325 27.39 23.18 -13.11
CA VAL A 325 26.55 23.21 -11.92
C VAL A 325 27.16 22.26 -10.91
N ARG A 326 27.37 22.82 -9.71
CA ARG A 326 27.89 22.15 -8.52
C ARG A 326 26.99 20.99 -8.12
N ASP A 327 27.63 20.00 -7.52
CA ASP A 327 27.03 18.82 -6.91
C ASP A 327 25.91 19.15 -5.90
N VAL A 328 24.93 18.24 -5.89
CA VAL A 328 23.93 17.95 -4.85
C VAL A 328 22.98 19.11 -4.48
N ASP A 329 21.90 19.23 -5.25
CA ASP A 329 20.58 19.57 -4.70
C ASP A 329 19.50 19.06 -5.68
N VAL A 330 18.97 17.86 -5.40
CA VAL A 330 18.02 17.15 -6.27
C VAL A 330 16.69 17.91 -6.33
N LYS A 331 16.55 18.77 -7.35
CA LYS A 331 15.25 19.34 -7.75
C LYS A 331 14.53 18.30 -8.60
N SER A 332 13.85 17.33 -7.98
CA SER A 332 13.05 16.33 -8.70
C SER A 332 11.91 17.02 -9.47
N SER A 333 12.10 17.13 -10.79
CA SER A 333 11.06 17.63 -11.69
C SER A 333 10.12 16.50 -12.10
N LEU A 334 8.87 16.81 -12.46
CA LEU A 334 7.93 15.80 -12.98
C LEU A 334 8.50 15.10 -14.24
N LEU A 335 9.29 15.82 -15.05
CA LEU A 335 10.00 15.26 -16.19
C LEU A 335 11.04 14.22 -15.75
N GLU A 336 11.82 14.53 -14.72
CA GLU A 336 12.82 13.59 -14.19
C GLU A 336 12.18 12.34 -13.57
N ALA A 337 11.07 12.50 -12.85
CA ALA A 337 10.32 11.36 -12.29
C ALA A 337 9.69 10.49 -13.39
N ALA A 338 9.19 11.10 -14.47
CA ALA A 338 8.67 10.37 -15.61
C ALA A 338 9.77 9.55 -16.31
N ILE A 339 10.98 10.12 -16.44
CA ILE A 339 12.12 9.49 -17.12
C ILE A 339 12.75 8.38 -16.26
N PHE A 340 12.98 8.58 -14.96
CA PHE A 340 13.86 7.71 -14.17
C PHE A 340 13.19 6.89 -13.07
N ASP A 341 12.08 7.34 -12.50
CA ASP A 341 11.53 6.70 -11.30
C ASP A 341 10.60 5.52 -11.64
N PHE A 342 10.88 4.76 -12.70
CA PHE A 342 10.04 3.61 -13.10
C PHE A 342 10.26 2.36 -12.23
N ASP A 343 11.39 2.24 -11.54
CA ASP A 343 11.72 1.08 -10.68
C ASP A 343 11.06 1.13 -9.28
N GLN A 344 10.37 2.23 -8.93
CA GLN A 344 9.83 2.42 -7.57
C GLN A 344 8.48 1.73 -7.30
N PHE A 345 7.83 1.14 -8.32
CA PHE A 345 6.48 0.55 -8.23
C PHE A 345 6.41 -0.97 -8.39
N GLY A 346 7.54 -1.68 -8.37
CA GLY A 346 7.55 -3.14 -8.39
C GLY A 346 8.92 -3.76 -8.62
N THR A 347 9.07 -5.03 -8.25
CA THR A 347 10.28 -5.83 -8.47
C THR A 347 10.30 -6.48 -9.87
N GLY A 348 9.78 -5.79 -10.89
CA GLY A 348 9.61 -6.32 -12.25
C GLY A 348 9.73 -5.24 -13.33
N PRO A 349 9.87 -5.62 -14.61
CA PRO A 349 10.00 -4.68 -15.72
C PRO A 349 8.72 -3.82 -15.87
N LEU A 350 8.90 -2.55 -16.27
CA LEU A 350 7.81 -1.60 -16.50
C LEU A 350 6.81 -2.13 -17.55
N ASP A 351 5.53 -2.18 -17.20
CA ASP A 351 4.47 -2.62 -18.09
C ASP A 351 4.15 -1.59 -19.20
N ALA A 352 3.62 -2.06 -20.32
CA ALA A 352 3.36 -1.26 -21.52
C ALA A 352 2.40 -0.09 -21.26
N TRP A 353 1.41 -0.26 -20.38
CA TRP A 353 0.47 0.80 -20.04
C TRP A 353 1.14 1.91 -19.25
N SER A 354 1.85 1.57 -18.16
CA SER A 354 2.59 2.55 -17.37
C SER A 354 3.65 3.28 -18.19
N ALA A 355 4.35 2.56 -19.08
CA ALA A 355 5.31 3.15 -20.02
C ALA A 355 4.65 4.20 -20.93
N THR A 356 3.50 3.87 -21.52
CA THR A 356 2.76 4.77 -22.42
C THR A 356 2.24 6.02 -21.70
N GLN A 357 1.74 5.89 -20.47
CA GLN A 357 1.29 7.06 -19.69
C GLN A 357 2.43 8.02 -19.34
N ARG A 358 3.61 7.48 -19.01
CA ARG A 358 4.81 8.29 -18.77
C ARG A 358 5.27 9.01 -20.03
N LEU A 359 5.27 8.34 -21.19
CA LEU A 359 5.61 8.94 -22.48
C LEU A 359 4.65 10.08 -22.85
N LYS A 360 3.33 9.90 -22.64
CA LYS A 360 2.33 10.96 -22.83
C LYS A 360 2.60 12.16 -21.91
N THR A 361 2.96 11.90 -20.66
CA THR A 361 3.37 12.96 -19.73
C THR A 361 4.61 13.69 -20.24
N ILE A 362 5.67 12.97 -20.63
CA ILE A 362 6.90 13.57 -21.19
C ILE A 362 6.58 14.44 -22.41
N LYS A 363 5.74 13.96 -23.34
CA LYS A 363 5.34 14.71 -24.53
C LYS A 363 4.69 16.05 -24.19
N VAL A 364 3.72 16.06 -23.27
CA VAL A 364 3.05 17.29 -22.81
C VAL A 364 4.05 18.27 -22.19
N LEU A 365 5.01 17.75 -21.42
CA LEU A 365 6.04 18.58 -20.81
C LEU A 365 6.97 19.21 -21.86
N LEU A 366 7.42 18.43 -22.84
CA LEU A 366 8.29 18.90 -23.93
C LEU A 366 7.59 19.94 -24.82
N LEU A 367 6.31 19.72 -25.16
CA LEU A 367 5.48 20.67 -25.92
C LEU A 367 5.36 22.04 -25.25
N ARG A 368 5.52 22.09 -23.91
CA ARG A 368 5.43 23.31 -23.10
C ARG A 368 6.79 23.87 -22.69
N GLY A 369 7.86 23.46 -23.38
CA GLY A 369 9.19 24.04 -23.23
C GLY A 369 10.02 23.43 -22.10
N ALA A 370 9.59 22.32 -21.49
CA ALA A 370 10.48 21.55 -20.64
C ALA A 370 11.67 21.04 -21.48
N ARG A 371 12.87 21.09 -20.91
CA ARG A 371 14.10 20.68 -21.58
C ARG A 371 14.70 19.50 -20.83
N ILE A 372 15.07 18.47 -21.58
CA ILE A 372 15.86 17.36 -21.04
C ILE A 372 17.30 17.87 -20.87
N GLU A 373 17.75 17.93 -19.63
CA GLU A 373 19.08 18.45 -19.30
C GLU A 373 20.17 17.40 -19.58
N ARG A 374 21.42 17.86 -19.79
CA ARG A 374 22.55 16.98 -20.13
C ARG A 374 22.77 15.88 -19.10
N TYR A 375 22.62 16.20 -17.81
CA TYR A 375 22.79 15.22 -16.73
C TYR A 375 21.77 14.08 -16.80
N MET A 376 20.54 14.36 -17.27
CA MET A 376 19.51 13.34 -17.46
C MET A 376 19.94 12.38 -18.57
N LEU A 377 20.45 12.89 -19.69
CA LEU A 377 20.95 12.03 -20.77
C LEU A 377 22.13 11.16 -20.33
N GLU A 378 23.06 11.72 -19.56
CA GLU A 378 24.18 10.94 -19.02
C GLU A 378 23.69 9.87 -18.02
N ARG A 379 22.70 10.19 -17.18
CA ARG A 379 22.07 9.24 -16.26
C ARG A 379 21.30 8.12 -16.99
N LEU A 380 20.59 8.44 -18.08
CA LEU A 380 19.92 7.46 -18.95
C LEU A 380 20.92 6.47 -19.58
N LYS A 381 22.11 6.96 -19.96
CA LYS A 381 23.19 6.12 -20.52
C LYS A 381 23.84 5.22 -19.47
N THR A 382 24.00 5.69 -18.24
CA THR A 382 24.65 4.92 -17.16
C THR A 382 23.72 3.89 -16.53
N GLN A 383 22.40 4.12 -16.52
CA GLN A 383 21.39 3.16 -16.04
C GLN A 383 21.04 2.06 -17.07
N GLN A 384 21.91 1.74 -18.03
CA GLN A 384 21.74 0.67 -19.02
C GLN A 384 21.60 -0.76 -18.44
N THR A 385 21.45 -0.92 -17.12
CA THR A 385 21.55 -2.20 -16.41
C THR A 385 20.29 -3.08 -16.43
N GLY A 386 19.31 -2.82 -17.28
CA GLY A 386 18.18 -3.73 -17.48
C GLY A 386 17.51 -3.53 -18.84
N ASN A 387 17.06 -4.63 -19.47
CA ASN A 387 16.31 -4.70 -20.72
C ASN A 387 14.96 -3.94 -20.67
N SER A 388 14.98 -2.65 -20.40
CA SER A 388 13.79 -1.80 -20.36
C SER A 388 13.61 -1.19 -21.75
N LEU A 389 12.66 -1.73 -22.52
CA LEU A 389 12.20 -1.16 -23.80
C LEU A 389 11.92 0.35 -23.69
N TYR A 390 11.43 0.77 -22.52
CA TYR A 390 11.17 2.17 -22.19
C TYR A 390 12.43 3.05 -22.19
N ALA A 391 13.52 2.60 -21.57
CA ALA A 391 14.78 3.36 -21.52
C ALA A 391 15.45 3.43 -22.91
N GLN A 392 15.36 2.35 -23.69
CA GLN A 392 15.86 2.31 -25.07
C GLN A 392 15.11 3.30 -25.96
N LEU A 393 13.78 3.33 -25.90
CA LEU A 393 12.95 4.27 -26.64
C LEU A 393 13.29 5.73 -26.31
N LEU A 394 13.46 6.06 -25.02
CA LEU A 394 13.85 7.42 -24.60
C LEU A 394 15.23 7.83 -25.14
N LEU A 395 16.19 6.90 -25.18
CA LEU A 395 17.52 7.15 -25.75
C LEU A 395 17.48 7.31 -27.27
N GLU A 396 16.61 6.56 -27.97
CA GLU A 396 16.41 6.71 -29.41
C GLU A 396 15.74 8.03 -29.76
N MET A 397 14.70 8.40 -29.03
CA MET A 397 14.06 9.71 -29.15
C MET A 397 15.08 10.82 -28.88
N ALA A 398 15.98 10.64 -27.91
CA ALA A 398 17.01 11.63 -27.61
C ALA A 398 18.05 11.85 -28.71
N LYS A 399 18.14 10.98 -29.71
CA LYS A 399 19.02 11.15 -30.89
C LYS A 399 18.37 11.98 -31.99
N ASP A 400 17.05 12.12 -31.99
CA ASP A 400 16.34 12.86 -33.02
C ASP A 400 16.55 14.37 -32.88
N ARG A 401 16.68 15.04 -34.02
CA ARG A 401 16.78 16.52 -34.06
C ARG A 401 15.45 17.22 -33.77
N ASP A 402 14.34 16.50 -33.95
CA ASP A 402 12.98 16.95 -33.66
C ASP A 402 12.20 15.80 -33.03
N VAL A 403 12.31 15.70 -31.70
CA VAL A 403 11.74 14.62 -30.89
C VAL A 403 10.21 14.56 -31.01
N LEU A 404 9.56 15.71 -31.21
CA LEU A 404 8.10 15.81 -31.19
C LEU A 404 7.47 15.40 -32.52
N ALA A 405 8.14 15.62 -33.64
CA ALA A 405 7.63 15.27 -34.97
C ALA A 405 7.35 13.78 -35.14
N ASN A 406 8.20 12.93 -34.56
CA ASN A 406 8.10 11.46 -34.68
C ASN A 406 7.70 10.77 -33.37
N PHE A 407 7.29 11.54 -32.35
CA PHE A 407 7.06 11.02 -31.01
C PHE A 407 6.03 9.90 -31.01
N ASP A 408 4.83 10.18 -31.55
CA ASP A 408 3.71 9.23 -31.52
C ASP A 408 4.00 7.99 -32.36
N ALA A 409 4.61 8.15 -33.53
CA ALA A 409 4.99 7.04 -34.39
C ALA A 409 5.98 6.08 -33.72
N LYS A 410 6.95 6.62 -32.96
CA LYS A 410 7.93 5.81 -32.20
C LYS A 410 7.32 5.15 -30.98
N VAL A 411 6.39 5.82 -30.29
CA VAL A 411 5.63 5.20 -29.18
C VAL A 411 4.80 4.04 -29.70
N GLU A 412 4.02 4.24 -30.77
CA GLU A 412 3.15 3.20 -31.34
C GLU A 412 3.94 2.01 -31.88
N ALA A 413 5.11 2.25 -32.48
CA ALA A 413 5.99 1.18 -32.95
C ALA A 413 6.56 0.31 -31.81
N THR A 414 6.72 0.88 -30.60
CA THR A 414 7.28 0.18 -29.44
C THR A 414 6.21 -0.41 -28.53
N TYR A 415 5.06 0.27 -28.40
CA TYR A 415 3.93 -0.08 -27.56
C TYR A 415 2.63 0.04 -28.38
N PRO A 416 2.32 -0.94 -29.25
CA PRO A 416 1.12 -0.90 -30.08
C PRO A 416 -0.15 -0.94 -29.21
N GLU A 417 -1.25 -0.33 -29.65
CA GLU A 417 -2.51 -0.27 -28.89
C GLU A 417 -3.00 -1.64 -28.37
N SER A 418 -2.74 -2.72 -29.12
CA SER A 418 -3.06 -4.10 -28.72
C SER A 418 -2.29 -4.62 -27.49
N ALA A 419 -1.12 -4.06 -27.20
CA ALA A 419 -0.30 -4.36 -26.01
C ALA A 419 -0.65 -3.44 -24.82
N VAL A 420 -1.33 -2.32 -25.07
CA VAL A 420 -1.74 -1.32 -24.07
C VAL A 420 -3.16 -1.64 -23.58
N SER A 421 -3.34 -2.84 -23.03
CA SER A 421 -4.60 -3.21 -22.35
C SER A 421 -4.54 -2.75 -20.89
N TRP A 422 -5.57 -2.04 -20.45
CA TRP A 422 -5.74 -1.66 -19.04
C TRP A 422 -5.93 -2.88 -18.11
N GLU A 423 -6.34 -4.03 -18.68
CA GLU A 423 -6.53 -5.30 -17.97
C GLU A 423 -5.18 -6.00 -17.68
N SER A 424 -4.13 -5.70 -18.46
CA SER A 424 -2.79 -6.29 -18.30
C SER A 424 -1.97 -5.65 -17.18
N ALA A 425 -2.43 -4.49 -16.67
CA ALA A 425 -1.76 -3.68 -15.64
C ALA A 425 -2.44 -3.76 -14.26
N CYS A 426 -3.55 -4.53 -14.13
CA CYS A 426 -4.28 -4.74 -12.88
C CYS A 426 -3.83 -6.00 -12.15
#